data_AF-A0A2X3KBR9-F1
#
_entry.id   AF-A0A2X3KBR9-F1
#
_cell.length_a   1.000
_cell.length_b   1.000
_cell.length_c   1.000
_cell.angle_alpha   90.00
_cell.angle_beta   90.00
_cell.angle_gamma   90.00
#
_symmetry.space_group_name_H-M   'P 1'
#
loop_
_entity.id
_entity.type
_entity.pdbx_description
1 polymer ?
#
loop_
_entity_poly.entity_id
_entity_poly.type
_entity_poly.pdbx_seq_one_letter_code
_entity_poly.pdbx_strand_id
1 'polypeptide(L)'
;MTKMSRYALITALAMFLAGCVGQREPAPVEEVKPAPEQPAEPQQPVPTVPSVPTIPQQPGPIEHEDQTAPPAPHIRHYDWNGAMQPMVSKMLGADGVTAGSVLLVDSVNNRTNGSLNAAEATETLRNALANNGKFTLVSAQQLSMAKQQLGLSPQDSLGTRSKAIGIARNVGAHYVLYSSASGNVNAPTLQMQLMLVQTAKLSGQVKVPFRSNNPIMRDELLSRFFPQFHPVTTFHSGLSGGSFLIEHQGQRFVVRQPHDPDAPRFAFLRQYRALSQLPACIAPKPHLYLRDWMVVDYLPGEVKTYLPDTNELAGLLYYLHQQPRFGWRITLLPLLELYWQQSDPARRTVGWLRRLKRLRKAREPRPLRLSPLHMDVHAGNLVHSASGLKLIDWELCRRW
;
A
#
# COMPACT_ATOMS: atom_id res chain seq x y z
N MET A 1 55.70 -8.84 35.32
CA MET A 1 54.68 -8.20 34.45
C MET A 1 54.49 -9.14 33.27
N THR A 2 53.41 -9.92 33.12
CA THR A 2 52.01 -9.52 32.88
C THR A 2 51.05 -10.68 33.26
N LYS A 3 51.08 -11.14 34.51
CA LYS A 3 50.04 -12.01 35.11
C LYS A 3 48.95 -11.22 35.86
N MET A 4 48.81 -9.92 35.55
CA MET A 4 47.84 -8.98 36.15
C MET A 4 46.84 -8.42 35.13
N SER A 5 46.55 -9.14 34.05
CA SER A 5 45.58 -8.71 33.02
C SER A 5 44.33 -9.61 32.93
N ARG A 6 44.18 -10.59 33.82
CA ARG A 6 43.06 -11.55 33.81
C ARG A 6 42.08 -11.42 34.99
N TYR A 7 42.36 -10.53 35.93
CA TYR A 7 41.50 -10.32 37.12
C TYR A 7 40.82 -8.95 37.16
N ALA A 8 41.06 -8.07 36.17
CA ALA A 8 40.40 -6.77 36.07
C ALA A 8 39.05 -6.80 35.32
N LEU A 9 38.75 -7.89 34.61
CA LEU A 9 37.48 -8.04 33.87
C LEU A 9 36.39 -8.78 34.66
N ILE A 10 36.76 -9.42 35.78
CA ILE A 10 35.85 -10.23 36.61
C ILE A 10 35.25 -9.38 37.76
N THR A 11 35.86 -8.25 38.09
CA THR A 11 35.36 -7.30 39.11
C THR A 11 34.41 -6.23 38.57
N ALA A 12 34.27 -6.07 37.25
CA ALA A 12 33.35 -5.11 36.64
C ALA A 12 31.95 -5.69 36.31
N LEU A 13 31.76 -7.02 36.40
CA LEU A 13 30.48 -7.69 36.14
C LEU A 13 29.69 -8.05 37.42
N ALA A 14 30.29 -7.84 38.61
CA ALA A 14 29.66 -8.13 39.90
C ALA A 14 28.92 -6.93 40.53
N MET A 15 29.03 -5.72 39.95
CA MET A 15 28.32 -4.52 40.44
C MET A 15 27.08 -4.14 39.61
N PHE A 16 26.74 -4.89 38.55
CA PHE A 16 25.51 -4.69 37.76
C PHE A 16 24.45 -5.80 37.96
N LEU A 17 24.71 -6.77 38.85
CA LEU A 17 23.81 -7.90 39.15
C LEU A 17 23.34 -7.95 40.63
N ALA A 18 23.26 -6.79 41.30
CA ALA A 18 22.67 -6.68 42.64
C ALA A 18 21.70 -5.51 42.68
N GLY A 19 20.41 -5.80 42.48
CA GLY A 19 19.36 -4.79 42.55
C GLY A 19 17.97 -5.37 42.35
N CYS A 20 17.52 -6.24 43.26
CA CYS A 20 16.11 -6.57 43.42
C CYS A 20 15.82 -7.01 44.86
N VAL A 21 14.62 -6.63 45.31
CA VAL A 21 13.91 -6.95 46.57
C VAL A 21 14.34 -6.08 47.77
N GLY A 22 13.45 -5.40 48.49
CA GLY A 22 11.99 -5.30 48.45
C GLY A 22 11.51 -4.82 49.82
N GLN A 23 10.47 -3.97 49.86
CA GLN A 23 9.70 -3.74 51.08
C GLN A 23 8.23 -3.47 50.72
N ARG A 24 7.36 -4.36 51.21
CA ARG A 24 5.89 -4.26 51.33
C ARG A 24 5.56 -3.15 52.34
N GLU A 25 4.39 -2.51 52.36
CA GLU A 25 3.03 -3.04 52.60
C GLU A 25 2.01 -1.83 52.59
N PRO A 26 0.69 -1.99 52.81
CA PRO A 26 -0.36 -2.46 51.90
C PRO A 26 -1.43 -1.37 51.54
N ALA A 27 -2.41 -1.79 50.74
CA ALA A 27 -3.52 -1.02 50.15
C ALA A 27 -4.63 -0.57 51.15
N PRO A 28 -5.42 0.48 50.82
CA PRO A 28 -6.71 0.70 51.46
C PRO A 28 -7.85 0.06 50.63
N VAL A 29 -8.70 -0.69 51.32
CA VAL A 29 -9.97 -1.23 50.85
C VAL A 29 -11.09 -0.29 51.29
N GLU A 30 -12.08 -0.10 50.42
CA GLU A 30 -13.30 0.67 50.65
C GLU A 30 -14.41 -0.27 51.17
N GLU A 31 -15.06 0.04 52.30
CA GLU A 31 -16.35 -0.58 52.65
C GLU A 31 -17.20 0.29 53.61
N VAL A 32 -18.32 0.79 53.05
CA VAL A 32 -19.72 0.80 53.55
C VAL A 32 -20.10 1.46 54.90
N LYS A 33 -20.95 2.49 54.75
CA LYS A 33 -21.93 3.12 55.68
C LYS A 33 -22.79 2.11 56.48
N PRO A 34 -23.35 2.45 57.65
CA PRO A 34 -24.61 3.23 57.66
C PRO A 34 -24.82 4.25 58.81
N ALA A 35 -25.76 5.15 58.50
CA ALA A 35 -26.57 6.05 59.34
C ALA A 35 -27.19 5.36 60.60
N PRO A 36 -27.90 6.05 61.54
CA PRO A 36 -28.60 7.34 61.39
C PRO A 36 -28.57 8.30 62.62
N GLU A 37 -28.95 9.57 62.40
CA GLU A 37 -29.96 10.27 63.21
C GLU A 37 -30.29 11.66 62.63
N GLN A 38 -31.58 11.83 62.31
CA GLN A 38 -32.35 13.08 62.23
C GLN A 38 -33.11 13.22 63.58
N PRO A 39 -33.91 14.26 63.90
CA PRO A 39 -34.16 15.56 63.24
C PRO A 39 -34.26 16.77 64.23
N ALA A 40 -34.46 17.99 63.70
CA ALA A 40 -35.54 18.95 64.05
C ALA A 40 -35.13 20.46 64.04
N GLU A 41 -35.79 21.20 63.14
CA GLU A 41 -36.07 22.66 63.12
C GLU A 41 -37.11 23.05 64.22
N PRO A 42 -37.63 24.31 64.34
CA PRO A 42 -37.24 25.67 63.87
C PRO A 42 -37.37 26.78 64.96
N GLN A 43 -37.02 28.05 64.68
CA GLN A 43 -37.83 29.26 65.04
C GLN A 43 -37.29 30.60 64.45
N GLN A 44 -38.23 31.46 64.04
CA GLN A 44 -38.13 32.77 63.33
C GLN A 44 -38.17 33.99 64.31
N PRO A 45 -38.44 35.27 63.89
CA PRO A 45 -37.61 36.24 63.15
C PRO A 45 -37.55 37.65 63.82
N VAL A 46 -36.67 38.57 63.35
CA VAL A 46 -36.75 40.04 63.60
C VAL A 46 -36.31 40.80 62.32
N PRO A 47 -36.96 41.91 61.91
CA PRO A 47 -37.15 42.27 60.50
C PRO A 47 -36.03 43.12 59.83
N THR A 48 -35.86 42.87 58.53
CA THR A 48 -34.89 43.46 57.59
C THR A 48 -35.37 44.75 56.93
N VAL A 49 -34.47 45.74 56.82
CA VAL A 49 -34.55 46.88 55.88
C VAL A 49 -33.68 46.54 54.65
N PRO A 50 -34.18 46.68 53.40
CA PRO A 50 -33.46 46.22 52.22
C PRO A 50 -32.29 47.15 51.85
N SER A 51 -31.08 46.58 51.76
CA SER A 51 -29.91 47.21 51.13
C SER A 51 -29.75 46.66 49.71
N VAL A 52 -29.57 47.54 48.73
CA VAL A 52 -29.42 47.21 47.30
C VAL A 52 -28.13 46.42 47.06
N PRO A 53 -28.16 45.22 46.45
CA PRO A 53 -26.95 44.47 46.14
C PRO A 53 -26.20 45.07 44.94
N THR A 54 -24.88 45.22 45.08
CA THR A 54 -23.96 45.60 44.01
C THR A 54 -23.96 44.53 42.90
N ILE A 55 -24.18 44.94 41.65
CA ILE A 55 -24.15 44.06 40.48
C ILE A 55 -22.70 43.58 40.26
N PRO A 56 -22.45 42.26 40.18
CA PRO A 56 -21.12 41.74 39.83
C PRO A 56 -20.69 42.22 38.44
N GLN A 57 -19.42 42.62 38.28
CA GLN A 57 -18.87 43.00 36.99
C GLN A 57 -18.93 41.82 36.01
N GLN A 58 -19.65 42.02 34.91
CA GLN A 58 -19.74 41.07 33.81
C GLN A 58 -18.39 41.01 33.07
N PRO A 59 -17.81 39.83 32.81
CA PRO A 59 -16.63 39.70 31.98
C PRO A 59 -16.91 40.26 30.57
N GLY A 60 -15.94 40.99 30.00
CA GLY A 60 -16.05 41.49 28.63
C GLY A 60 -16.26 40.36 27.61
N PRO A 61 -16.67 40.70 26.36
CA PRO A 61 -16.92 39.69 25.33
C PRO A 61 -15.70 38.79 25.15
N ILE A 62 -15.93 37.48 25.20
CA ILE A 62 -14.91 36.49 24.85
C ILE A 62 -14.64 36.69 23.35
N GLU A 63 -13.44 37.18 23.00
CA GLU A 63 -12.95 37.07 21.62
C GLU A 63 -12.75 35.57 21.34
N HIS A 64 -13.75 34.95 20.74
CA HIS A 64 -13.56 33.68 20.09
C HIS A 64 -12.64 33.94 18.89
N GLU A 65 -11.42 33.37 18.90
CA GLU A 65 -10.71 33.16 17.65
C GLU A 65 -11.66 32.35 16.75
N ASP A 66 -12.14 32.97 15.67
CA ASP A 66 -12.86 32.30 14.62
C ASP A 66 -11.89 31.34 13.90
N GLN A 67 -11.58 30.22 14.53
CA GLN A 67 -10.97 29.07 13.87
C GLN A 67 -12.04 28.33 13.07
N THR A 68 -12.71 29.04 12.16
CA THR A 68 -13.49 28.48 11.06
C THR A 68 -12.69 28.58 9.77
N ALA A 69 -11.39 28.28 9.80
CA ALA A 69 -10.73 27.80 8.60
C ALA A 69 -11.15 26.33 8.42
N PRO A 70 -11.96 25.98 7.39
CA PRO A 70 -12.18 24.58 7.08
C PRO A 70 -10.81 23.91 6.91
N PRO A 71 -10.56 22.74 7.54
CA PRO A 71 -9.30 22.03 7.36
C PRO A 71 -9.06 21.88 5.86
N ALA A 72 -7.89 22.31 5.40
CA ALA A 72 -7.53 22.21 3.99
C ALA A 72 -7.83 20.77 3.54
N PRO A 73 -8.67 20.58 2.50
CA PRO A 73 -9.10 19.24 2.10
C PRO A 73 -7.85 18.39 1.89
N HIS A 74 -7.83 17.15 2.40
CA HIS A 74 -6.70 16.24 2.17
C HIS A 74 -6.41 16.14 0.67
N ILE A 75 -5.40 16.88 0.19
CA ILE A 75 -5.03 16.91 -1.21
C ILE A 75 -4.33 15.59 -1.50
N ARG A 76 -4.99 14.75 -2.30
CA ARG A 76 -4.42 13.47 -2.73
C ARG A 76 -3.22 13.74 -3.63
N HIS A 77 -2.07 13.17 -3.29
CA HIS A 77 -0.87 13.25 -4.10
C HIS A 77 -0.86 12.10 -5.12
N TYR A 78 -0.68 12.42 -6.40
CA TYR A 78 -0.70 11.47 -7.50
C TYR A 78 0.68 11.49 -8.19
N ASP A 79 1.18 10.32 -8.60
CA ASP A 79 2.37 10.23 -9.48
C ASP A 79 2.01 10.64 -10.91
N TRP A 80 1.85 11.95 -11.10
CA TRP A 80 1.53 12.55 -12.41
C TRP A 80 2.63 12.27 -13.44
N ASN A 81 3.88 12.20 -13.00
CA ASN A 81 5.03 12.01 -13.87
C ASN A 81 5.01 10.62 -14.52
N GLY A 82 4.85 9.55 -13.72
CA GLY A 82 4.80 8.18 -14.23
C GLY A 82 3.67 7.93 -15.26
N ALA A 83 2.54 8.65 -15.13
CA ALA A 83 1.44 8.55 -16.07
C ALA A 83 1.62 9.40 -17.33
N MET A 84 2.15 10.62 -17.19
CA MET A 84 2.24 11.59 -18.30
C MET A 84 3.42 11.32 -19.23
N GLN A 85 4.56 10.84 -18.72
CA GLN A 85 5.75 10.53 -19.53
C GLN A 85 5.47 9.60 -20.73
N PRO A 86 4.86 8.41 -20.55
CA PRO A 86 4.58 7.52 -21.68
C PRO A 86 3.56 8.12 -22.66
N MET A 87 2.65 8.97 -22.18
CA MET A 87 1.67 9.64 -23.05
C MET A 87 2.32 10.73 -23.88
N VAL A 88 3.18 11.55 -23.27
CA VAL A 88 3.98 12.57 -23.98
C VAL A 88 4.88 11.89 -25.01
N SER A 89 5.57 10.80 -24.64
CA SER A 89 6.40 10.03 -25.56
C SER A 89 5.61 9.50 -26.77
N LYS A 90 4.43 8.90 -26.56
CA LYS A 90 3.55 8.45 -27.65
C LYS A 90 3.02 9.60 -28.50
N MET A 91 2.65 10.71 -27.88
CA MET A 91 2.18 11.90 -28.59
C MET A 91 3.27 12.50 -29.48
N LEU A 92 4.52 12.49 -29.01
CA LEU A 92 5.69 12.97 -29.76
C LEU A 92 6.13 12.03 -30.91
N GLY A 93 5.63 10.80 -30.92
CA GLY A 93 5.84 9.81 -31.98
C GLY A 93 4.67 9.72 -32.96
N ALA A 94 3.59 10.48 -32.77
CA ALA A 94 2.47 10.50 -33.69
C ALA A 94 2.83 11.25 -34.98
N ASP A 95 2.47 10.67 -36.13
CA ASP A 95 2.70 11.27 -37.45
C ASP A 95 2.02 12.65 -37.54
N GLY A 96 2.77 13.68 -37.93
CA GLY A 96 2.26 15.06 -38.08
C GLY A 96 2.60 16.03 -36.94
N VAL A 97 3.49 15.65 -36.01
CA VAL A 97 4.04 16.55 -35.00
C VAL A 97 5.43 17.07 -35.42
N THR A 98 5.53 18.36 -35.73
CA THR A 98 6.80 18.99 -36.13
C THR A 98 7.59 19.46 -34.90
N ALA A 99 8.85 19.04 -34.78
CA ALA A 99 9.74 19.52 -33.73
C ALA A 99 10.01 21.03 -33.84
N GLY A 100 10.15 21.72 -32.70
CA GLY A 100 10.32 23.17 -32.62
C GLY A 100 9.01 23.97 -32.66
N SER A 101 7.86 23.29 -32.74
CA SER A 101 6.55 23.94 -32.74
C SER A 101 6.21 24.55 -31.39
N VAL A 102 5.47 25.67 -31.40
CA VAL A 102 4.96 26.28 -30.17
C VAL A 102 3.70 25.53 -29.70
N LEU A 103 3.69 25.09 -28.45
CA LEU A 103 2.61 24.31 -27.86
C LEU A 103 1.93 25.08 -26.72
N LEU A 104 0.62 25.24 -26.84
CA LEU A 104 -0.24 25.71 -25.75
C LEU A 104 -0.74 24.50 -24.94
N VAL A 105 -0.45 24.47 -23.64
CA VAL A 105 -0.92 23.43 -22.72
C VAL A 105 -2.11 23.97 -21.93
N ASP A 106 -3.28 23.34 -22.07
CA ASP A 106 -4.44 23.63 -21.24
C ASP A 106 -4.28 23.03 -19.83
N SER A 107 -4.98 23.63 -18.88
CA SER A 107 -5.15 23.07 -17.54
C SER A 107 -5.80 21.69 -17.58
N VAL A 108 -5.33 20.79 -16.72
CA VAL A 108 -5.92 19.45 -16.58
C VAL A 108 -7.33 19.57 -16.01
N ASN A 109 -8.34 19.25 -16.82
CA ASN A 109 -9.74 19.33 -16.40
C ASN A 109 -10.11 18.14 -15.51
N ASN A 110 -10.57 18.40 -14.28
CA ASN A 110 -11.10 17.37 -13.39
C ASN A 110 -12.57 17.04 -13.71
N ARG A 111 -12.78 15.85 -14.26
CA ARG A 111 -14.08 15.22 -14.50
C ARG A 111 -14.24 13.89 -13.75
N THR A 112 -13.56 13.77 -12.61
CA THR A 112 -13.68 12.59 -11.74
C THR A 112 -14.85 12.73 -10.78
N ASN A 113 -15.21 11.67 -10.07
CA ASN A 113 -16.22 11.70 -9.01
C ASN A 113 -15.71 12.31 -7.67
N GLY A 114 -14.62 13.07 -7.68
CA GLY A 114 -14.05 13.70 -6.48
C GLY A 114 -13.09 14.85 -6.79
N SER A 115 -12.45 15.40 -5.77
CA SER A 115 -11.45 16.46 -5.89
C SER A 115 -10.06 15.92 -6.24
N LEU A 116 -9.39 16.57 -7.20
CA LEU A 116 -7.99 16.34 -7.56
C LEU A 116 -7.26 17.68 -7.73
N ASN A 117 -5.95 17.69 -7.47
CA ASN A 117 -5.12 18.87 -7.65
C ASN A 117 -4.76 19.07 -9.12
N ALA A 118 -5.63 19.79 -9.84
CA ALA A 118 -5.47 20.02 -11.28
C ALA A 118 -4.26 20.92 -11.59
N ALA A 119 -3.90 21.82 -10.67
CA ALA A 119 -2.75 22.72 -10.84
C ALA A 119 -1.43 21.93 -10.83
N GLU A 120 -1.23 21.06 -9.84
CA GLU A 120 -0.07 20.17 -9.74
C GLU A 120 0.05 19.22 -10.94
N ALA A 121 -1.08 18.68 -11.39
CA ALA A 121 -1.13 17.85 -12.60
C ALA A 121 -0.69 18.63 -13.85
N THR A 122 -1.17 19.87 -14.00
CA THR A 122 -0.83 20.75 -15.12
C THR A 122 0.64 21.12 -15.11
N GLU A 123 1.19 21.43 -13.94
CA GLU A 123 2.61 21.75 -13.81
C GLU A 123 3.51 20.55 -14.14
N THR A 124 3.15 19.37 -13.66
CA THR A 124 3.88 18.13 -13.99
C THR A 124 3.84 17.85 -15.50
N LEU A 125 2.70 18.07 -16.15
CA LEU A 125 2.55 17.92 -17.59
C LEU A 125 3.46 18.89 -18.37
N ARG A 126 3.51 20.16 -17.94
CA ARG A 126 4.39 21.17 -18.54
C ARG A 126 5.86 20.78 -18.39
N ASN A 127 6.27 20.31 -17.22
CA ASN A 127 7.64 19.84 -16.97
C ASN A 127 8.00 18.62 -17.83
N ALA A 128 7.08 17.66 -17.98
CA ALA A 128 7.29 16.50 -18.85
C ALA A 128 7.46 16.91 -20.33
N LEU A 129 6.72 17.91 -20.81
CA LEU A 129 6.84 18.41 -22.17
C LEU A 129 8.12 19.24 -22.39
N ALA A 130 8.51 20.04 -21.40
CA ALA A 130 9.73 20.85 -21.45
C ALA A 130 10.99 19.98 -21.54
N ASN A 131 11.07 18.94 -20.72
CA ASN A 131 12.22 18.04 -20.64
C ASN A 131 12.48 17.25 -21.93
N ASN A 132 11.47 17.09 -22.79
CA ASN A 132 11.60 16.33 -24.04
C ASN A 132 12.13 17.16 -25.23
N GLY A 133 12.25 18.50 -25.09
CA GLY A 133 12.93 19.38 -26.07
C GLY A 133 12.30 19.53 -27.46
N LYS A 134 11.16 18.87 -27.74
CA LYS A 134 10.49 18.92 -29.06
C LYS A 134 9.51 20.08 -29.24
N PHE A 135 9.04 20.71 -28.17
CA PHE A 135 8.09 21.82 -28.21
C PHE A 135 8.59 23.03 -27.43
N THR A 136 8.26 24.21 -27.94
CA THR A 136 8.42 25.46 -27.19
C THR A 136 7.10 25.73 -26.47
N LEU A 137 7.09 25.64 -25.14
CA LEU A 137 5.88 25.82 -24.35
C LEU A 137 5.53 27.31 -24.17
N VAL A 138 4.26 27.64 -24.38
CA VAL A 138 3.73 28.97 -24.01
C VAL A 138 3.80 29.11 -22.49
N SER A 139 4.43 30.17 -21.99
CA SER A 139 4.56 30.42 -20.55
C SER A 139 3.21 30.75 -19.89
N ALA A 140 3.11 30.54 -18.58
CA ALA A 140 1.91 30.93 -17.81
C ALA A 140 1.62 32.44 -17.92
N GLN A 141 2.68 33.26 -18.00
CA GLN A 141 2.57 34.71 -18.16
C GLN A 141 1.97 35.10 -19.52
N GLN A 142 2.48 34.52 -20.62
CA GLN A 142 1.94 34.73 -21.96
C GLN A 142 0.47 34.29 -22.06
N LEU A 143 0.13 33.16 -21.42
CA LEU A 143 -1.24 32.68 -21.36
C LEU A 143 -2.16 33.63 -20.58
N SER A 144 -1.71 34.15 -19.44
CA SER A 144 -2.47 35.11 -18.64
C SER A 144 -2.73 36.41 -19.40
N MET A 145 -1.74 36.94 -20.11
CA MET A 145 -1.88 38.15 -20.93
C MET A 145 -2.84 37.90 -22.11
N ALA A 146 -2.72 36.77 -22.80
CA ALA A 146 -3.60 36.42 -23.90
C ALA A 146 -5.06 36.22 -23.44
N LYS A 147 -5.29 35.66 -22.24
CA LYS A 147 -6.61 35.57 -21.63
C LYS A 147 -7.19 36.96 -21.33
N GLN A 148 -6.41 37.87 -20.74
CA GLN A 148 -6.83 39.25 -20.47
C GLN A 148 -7.21 40.00 -21.74
N GLN A 149 -6.43 39.87 -22.81
CA GLN A 149 -6.71 40.50 -24.11
C GLN A 149 -7.99 39.98 -24.78
N LEU A 150 -8.41 38.75 -24.47
CA LEU A 150 -9.64 38.15 -24.95
C LEU A 150 -10.82 38.32 -23.98
N GLY A 151 -10.65 39.12 -22.92
CA GLY A 151 -11.70 39.37 -21.91
C GLY A 151 -12.03 38.15 -21.04
N LEU A 152 -11.11 37.18 -20.95
CA LEU A 152 -11.29 35.95 -20.18
C LEU A 152 -10.57 36.03 -18.84
N SER A 153 -11.19 35.47 -17.79
CA SER A 153 -10.54 35.39 -16.47
C SER A 153 -9.26 34.52 -16.55
N PRO A 154 -8.18 34.86 -15.83
CA PRO A 154 -6.96 34.04 -15.76
C PRO A 154 -7.24 32.60 -15.32
N GLN A 155 -8.28 32.42 -14.49
CA GLN A 155 -8.73 31.14 -13.93
C GLN A 155 -9.79 30.44 -14.81
N ASP A 156 -10.29 31.09 -15.87
CA ASP A 156 -11.22 30.46 -16.80
C ASP A 156 -10.52 29.30 -17.54
N SER A 157 -11.18 28.16 -17.57
CA SER A 157 -10.69 26.97 -18.28
C SER A 157 -10.88 27.17 -19.79
N LEU A 158 -10.02 26.58 -20.64
CA LEU A 158 -10.18 26.62 -22.10
C LEU A 158 -11.31 25.70 -22.58
N GLY A 159 -12.46 25.70 -21.88
CA GLY A 159 -13.51 24.70 -21.97
C GLY A 159 -14.18 24.58 -23.35
N THR A 160 -13.98 25.54 -24.26
CA THR A 160 -14.46 25.48 -25.64
C THR A 160 -13.32 25.61 -26.65
N ARG A 161 -13.41 24.84 -27.75
CA ARG A 161 -12.40 24.83 -28.82
C ARG A 161 -12.15 26.21 -29.42
N SER A 162 -13.20 27.02 -29.57
CA SER A 162 -13.10 28.37 -30.12
C SER A 162 -12.28 29.32 -29.24
N LYS A 163 -12.45 29.26 -27.90
CA LYS A 163 -11.64 30.02 -26.95
C LYS A 163 -10.17 29.61 -27.02
N ALA A 164 -9.92 28.30 -27.04
CA ALA A 164 -8.58 27.74 -27.13
C ALA A 164 -7.85 28.14 -28.42
N ILE A 165 -8.54 28.12 -29.58
CA ILE A 165 -7.98 28.57 -30.86
C ILE A 165 -7.70 30.07 -30.84
N GLY A 166 -8.60 30.89 -30.28
CA GLY A 166 -8.41 32.33 -30.14
C GLY A 166 -7.15 32.67 -29.33
N ILE A 167 -6.99 32.03 -28.18
CA ILE A 167 -5.79 32.20 -27.33
C ILE A 167 -4.56 31.68 -28.05
N ALA A 168 -4.62 30.49 -28.65
CA ALA A 168 -3.50 29.88 -29.36
C ALA A 168 -2.98 30.77 -30.50
N ARG A 169 -3.87 31.40 -31.26
CA ARG A 169 -3.49 32.36 -32.31
C ARG A 169 -2.84 33.62 -31.73
N ASN A 170 -3.35 34.12 -30.61
CA ASN A 170 -2.79 35.30 -29.95
C ASN A 170 -1.36 35.05 -29.42
N VAL A 171 -1.10 33.85 -28.89
CA VAL A 171 0.23 33.47 -28.37
C VAL A 171 1.15 32.81 -29.42
N GLY A 172 0.73 32.74 -30.69
CA GLY A 172 1.51 32.11 -31.77
C GLY A 172 1.70 30.59 -31.62
N ALA A 173 0.82 29.91 -30.88
CA ALA A 173 0.86 28.47 -30.72
C ALA A 173 0.40 27.74 -31.99
N HIS A 174 1.14 26.70 -32.36
CA HIS A 174 0.85 25.83 -33.51
C HIS A 174 -0.10 24.71 -33.10
N TYR A 175 0.04 24.22 -31.86
CA TYR A 175 -0.78 23.14 -31.31
C TYR A 175 -1.38 23.54 -29.96
N VAL A 176 -2.53 22.93 -29.64
CA VAL A 176 -3.16 22.97 -28.32
C VAL A 176 -3.26 21.56 -27.77
N LEU A 177 -2.79 21.36 -26.54
CA LEU A 177 -2.95 20.10 -25.81
C LEU A 177 -4.08 20.24 -24.79
N TYR A 178 -5.14 19.46 -24.99
CA TYR A 178 -6.21 19.29 -24.01
C TYR A 178 -5.94 18.09 -23.14
N SER A 179 -6.18 18.24 -21.84
CA SER A 179 -6.00 17.19 -20.85
C SER A 179 -7.20 17.12 -19.93
N SER A 180 -7.74 15.92 -19.71
CA SER A 180 -8.80 15.73 -18.72
C SER A 180 -8.61 14.43 -17.93
N ALA A 181 -8.80 14.49 -16.63
CA ALA A 181 -8.87 13.34 -15.74
C ALA A 181 -10.35 12.99 -15.50
N SER A 182 -10.75 11.74 -15.75
CA SER A 182 -12.17 11.32 -15.72
C SER A 182 -12.37 10.01 -14.95
N GLY A 183 -13.59 9.72 -14.49
CA GLY A 183 -13.90 8.46 -13.81
C GLY A 183 -13.68 8.52 -12.29
N ASN A 184 -13.16 7.45 -11.69
CA ASN A 184 -12.98 7.37 -10.24
C ASN A 184 -11.78 8.23 -9.79
N VAL A 185 -11.95 9.13 -8.83
CA VAL A 185 -10.87 9.99 -8.30
C VAL A 185 -9.69 9.19 -7.72
N ASN A 186 -9.90 7.94 -7.28
CA ASN A 186 -8.85 7.07 -6.76
C ASN A 186 -8.07 6.33 -7.86
N ALA A 187 -8.61 6.30 -9.08
CA ALA A 187 -7.97 5.73 -10.27
C ALA A 187 -8.47 6.49 -11.51
N PRO A 188 -8.10 7.77 -11.65
CA PRO A 188 -8.62 8.60 -12.73
C PRO A 188 -8.20 8.02 -14.08
N THR A 189 -8.90 8.34 -15.16
CA THR A 189 -8.44 8.05 -16.52
C THR A 189 -8.03 9.36 -17.14
N LEU A 190 -6.74 9.52 -17.41
CA LEU A 190 -6.20 10.69 -18.07
C LEU A 190 -6.38 10.53 -19.58
N GLN A 191 -6.97 11.54 -20.19
CA GLN A 191 -7.12 11.62 -21.63
C GLN A 191 -6.42 12.88 -22.10
N MET A 192 -5.57 12.73 -23.11
CA MET A 192 -4.90 13.84 -23.76
C MET A 192 -5.23 13.86 -25.25
N GLN A 193 -5.46 15.07 -25.77
CA GLN A 193 -5.77 15.31 -27.16
C GLN A 193 -4.93 16.48 -27.68
N LEU A 194 -4.22 16.24 -28.77
CA LEU A 194 -3.45 17.27 -29.46
C LEU A 194 -4.24 17.78 -30.66
N MET A 195 -4.42 19.10 -30.74
CA MET A 195 -5.14 19.77 -31.81
C MET A 195 -4.21 20.72 -32.56
N LEU A 196 -4.22 20.66 -33.90
CA LEU A 196 -3.52 21.62 -34.75
C LEU A 196 -4.37 22.89 -34.91
N VAL A 197 -3.80 24.06 -34.59
CA VAL A 197 -4.52 25.34 -34.52
C VAL A 197 -4.94 25.85 -35.91
N GLN A 198 -4.13 25.58 -36.93
CA GLN A 198 -4.37 26.06 -38.29
C GLN A 198 -5.62 25.43 -38.92
N THR A 199 -5.82 24.13 -38.73
CA THR A 199 -6.90 23.36 -39.36
C THR A 199 -8.02 22.98 -38.39
N ALA A 200 -7.85 23.28 -37.09
CA ALA A 200 -8.69 22.77 -36.00
C ALA A 200 -8.85 21.23 -36.00
N LYS A 201 -7.94 20.52 -36.65
CA LYS A 201 -7.95 19.05 -36.75
C LYS A 201 -7.29 18.43 -35.52
N LEU A 202 -7.88 17.36 -35.01
CA LEU A 202 -7.28 16.53 -33.97
C LEU A 202 -6.19 15.65 -34.60
N SER A 203 -4.94 15.81 -34.15
CA SER A 203 -3.79 15.07 -34.69
C SER A 203 -3.40 13.88 -33.82
N GLY A 204 -3.98 13.73 -32.63
CA GLY A 204 -3.76 12.54 -31.80
C GLY A 204 -4.62 12.53 -30.54
N GLN A 205 -5.07 11.34 -30.14
CA GLN A 205 -5.74 11.10 -28.86
C GLN A 205 -5.06 9.94 -28.15
N VAL A 206 -4.64 10.17 -26.91
CA VAL A 206 -4.06 9.14 -26.05
C VAL A 206 -4.88 9.06 -24.77
N LYS A 207 -5.38 7.87 -24.45
CA LYS A 207 -6.06 7.59 -23.18
C LYS A 207 -5.19 6.65 -22.38
N VAL A 208 -4.92 6.99 -21.12
CA VAL A 208 -4.22 6.12 -20.19
C VAL A 208 -4.99 6.10 -18.87
N PRO A 209 -5.36 4.91 -18.36
CA PRO A 209 -5.88 4.81 -17.00
C PRO A 209 -4.75 5.19 -16.04
N PHE A 210 -5.00 6.20 -15.21
CA PHE A 210 -4.15 6.55 -14.09
C PHE A 210 -4.28 5.44 -13.06
N ARG A 211 -3.21 4.70 -12.87
CA ARG A 211 -3.05 3.84 -11.70
C ARG A 211 -2.31 4.70 -10.70
N SER A 212 -2.90 5.03 -9.55
CA SER A 212 -2.08 5.65 -8.51
C SER A 212 -0.92 4.69 -8.24
N ASN A 213 0.28 5.13 -8.58
CA ASN A 213 1.53 4.42 -8.30
C ASN A 213 1.92 4.55 -6.83
N ASN A 214 1.13 5.27 -6.03
CA ASN A 214 1.25 5.15 -4.59
C ASN A 214 0.96 3.69 -4.24
N PRO A 215 1.88 3.00 -3.55
CA PRO A 215 1.52 1.77 -2.88
C PRO A 215 0.26 2.09 -2.08
N ILE A 216 -0.79 1.28 -2.22
CA ILE A 216 -1.94 1.42 -1.33
C ILE A 216 -1.35 1.32 0.07
N MET A 217 -1.42 2.42 0.81
CA MET A 217 -0.94 2.43 2.17
C MET A 217 -1.86 1.53 2.98
N ARG A 218 -1.31 0.92 4.03
CA ARG A 218 -2.03 0.05 4.95
C ARG A 218 -3.43 0.59 5.27
N ASP A 219 -3.50 1.86 5.63
CA ASP A 219 -4.74 2.51 6.07
C ASP A 219 -5.75 2.70 4.94
N GLU A 220 -5.29 2.87 3.69
CA GLU A 220 -6.17 2.91 2.51
C GLU A 220 -6.75 1.51 2.21
N LEU A 221 -5.96 0.44 2.37
CA LEU A 221 -6.46 -0.93 2.22
C LEU A 221 -7.53 -1.24 3.26
N LEU A 222 -7.25 -0.91 4.52
CA LEU A 222 -8.15 -1.20 5.64
C LEU A 222 -9.43 -0.34 5.54
N SER A 223 -9.32 0.98 5.42
CA SER A 223 -10.49 1.85 5.30
C SER A 223 -11.41 1.49 4.12
N ARG A 224 -10.86 0.99 3.02
CA ARG A 224 -11.63 0.68 1.81
C ARG A 224 -12.25 -0.72 1.80
N PHE A 225 -11.51 -1.74 2.21
CA PHE A 225 -11.93 -3.14 2.06
C PHE A 225 -12.24 -3.82 3.39
N PHE A 226 -11.71 -3.30 4.49
CA PHE A 226 -11.90 -3.85 5.84
C PHE A 226 -12.14 -2.74 6.88
N PRO A 227 -13.12 -1.82 6.66
CA PRO A 227 -13.26 -0.60 7.48
C PRO A 227 -13.57 -0.85 8.96
N GLN A 228 -14.10 -2.03 9.28
CA GLN A 228 -14.45 -2.44 10.63
C GLN A 228 -13.30 -3.20 11.33
N PHE A 229 -12.27 -3.59 10.58
CA PHE A 229 -11.15 -4.35 11.11
C PHE A 229 -10.04 -3.42 11.58
N HIS A 230 -9.44 -3.80 12.70
CA HIS A 230 -8.38 -3.04 13.33
C HIS A 230 -7.10 -3.89 13.41
N PRO A 231 -5.92 -3.28 13.27
CA PRO A 231 -4.65 -3.93 13.57
C PRO A 231 -4.59 -4.54 14.97
N VAL A 232 -4.14 -5.78 15.07
CA VAL A 232 -3.79 -6.37 16.37
C VAL A 232 -2.35 -5.99 16.71
N THR A 233 -2.16 -5.28 17.83
CA THR A 233 -0.86 -4.75 18.28
C THR A 233 0.01 -5.76 19.00
N THR A 234 -0.59 -6.82 19.56
CA THR A 234 0.11 -7.89 20.28
C THR A 234 0.13 -9.17 19.46
N PHE A 235 1.19 -9.39 18.70
CA PHE A 235 1.50 -10.71 18.18
C PHE A 235 2.99 -11.01 18.35
N HIS A 236 3.29 -11.95 19.24
CA HIS A 236 4.62 -12.49 19.42
C HIS A 236 4.69 -13.80 18.65
N SER A 237 5.67 -13.91 17.74
CA SER A 237 6.09 -15.09 16.95
C SER A 237 5.34 -15.40 15.64
N GLY A 238 6.13 -15.65 14.58
CA GLY A 238 5.73 -16.39 13.38
C GLY A 238 5.47 -15.62 12.09
N LEU A 239 5.24 -14.30 12.13
CA LEU A 239 5.00 -13.52 10.92
C LEU A 239 6.32 -13.04 10.31
N SER A 240 6.74 -13.64 9.20
CA SER A 240 7.87 -13.14 8.39
C SER A 240 7.39 -12.05 7.41
N GLY A 241 8.28 -11.12 7.04
CA GLY A 241 8.12 -10.28 5.84
C GLY A 241 7.08 -9.15 5.87
N GLY A 242 6.87 -8.48 7.01
CA GLY A 242 5.97 -7.30 7.07
C GLY A 242 4.48 -7.64 7.13
N SER A 243 4.14 -8.90 7.37
CA SER A 243 2.76 -9.35 7.56
C SER A 243 2.19 -8.85 8.91
N PHE A 244 0.91 -8.52 8.96
CA PHE A 244 0.22 -8.15 10.21
C PHE A 244 -1.18 -8.73 10.29
N LEU A 245 -1.72 -8.80 11.50
CA LEU A 245 -3.05 -9.33 11.76
C LEU A 245 -4.07 -8.20 11.87
N ILE A 246 -5.28 -8.44 11.36
CA ILE A 246 -6.44 -7.57 11.55
C ILE A 246 -7.59 -8.35 12.16
N GLU A 247 -8.35 -7.70 13.03
CA GLU A 247 -9.44 -8.31 13.79
C GLU A 247 -10.71 -7.45 13.79
N HIS A 248 -11.87 -8.12 13.71
CA HIS A 248 -13.19 -7.54 13.95
C HIS A 248 -14.13 -8.62 14.47
N GLN A 249 -14.77 -8.39 15.62
CA GLN A 249 -15.78 -9.30 16.20
C GLN A 249 -15.30 -10.77 16.29
N GLY A 250 -14.03 -10.98 16.66
CA GLY A 250 -13.42 -12.31 16.78
C GLY A 250 -13.02 -12.96 15.45
N GLN A 251 -13.34 -12.35 14.29
CA GLN A 251 -12.78 -12.75 13.00
C GLN A 251 -11.41 -12.15 12.80
N ARG A 252 -10.46 -12.98 12.34
CA ARG A 252 -9.05 -12.59 12.19
C ARG A 252 -8.55 -12.90 10.77
N PHE A 253 -7.83 -11.95 10.19
CA PHE A 253 -7.17 -12.13 8.90
C PHE A 253 -5.70 -11.73 8.97
N VAL A 254 -4.88 -12.44 8.21
CA VAL A 254 -3.48 -12.08 8.00
C VAL A 254 -3.37 -11.27 6.72
N VAL A 255 -2.84 -10.07 6.85
CA VAL A 255 -2.48 -9.19 5.74
C VAL A 255 -1.00 -9.37 5.45
N ARG A 256 -0.66 -9.76 4.22
CA ARG A 256 0.71 -10.04 3.76
C ARG A 256 1.13 -9.06 2.67
N GLN A 257 2.44 -8.77 2.64
CA GLN A 257 3.15 -8.16 1.52
C GLN A 257 4.23 -9.12 1.02
N PRO A 258 4.78 -8.93 -0.20
CA PRO A 258 5.95 -9.65 -0.66
C PRO A 258 7.08 -9.51 0.35
N HIS A 259 7.68 -10.64 0.72
CA HIS A 259 8.82 -10.68 1.63
C HIS A 259 10.05 -9.96 1.04
N ASP A 260 10.24 -10.11 -0.27
CA ASP A 260 11.27 -9.43 -1.04
C ASP A 260 10.59 -8.36 -1.92
N PRO A 261 10.84 -7.05 -1.67
CA PRO A 261 10.29 -5.95 -2.47
C PRO A 261 10.70 -6.00 -3.95
N ASP A 262 11.85 -6.63 -4.25
CA ASP A 262 12.40 -6.76 -5.59
C ASP A 262 11.91 -8.04 -6.29
N ALA A 263 11.20 -8.91 -5.57
CA ALA A 263 10.64 -10.12 -6.16
C ALA A 263 9.63 -9.75 -7.26
N PRO A 264 9.59 -10.53 -8.36
CA PRO A 264 8.64 -10.26 -9.43
C PRO A 264 7.20 -10.30 -8.92
N ARG A 265 6.42 -9.24 -9.17
CA ARG A 265 5.00 -9.12 -8.75
C ARG A 265 4.14 -10.34 -9.08
N PHE A 266 4.47 -11.05 -10.17
CA PHE A 266 3.76 -12.26 -10.51
C PHE A 266 3.88 -13.33 -9.43
N ALA A 267 5.00 -13.45 -8.69
CA ALA A 267 5.21 -14.50 -7.70
C ALA A 267 4.14 -14.49 -6.61
N PHE A 268 3.82 -13.30 -6.09
CA PHE A 268 2.80 -13.14 -5.06
C PHE A 268 1.38 -13.35 -5.60
N LEU A 269 1.08 -12.90 -6.82
CA LEU A 269 -0.17 -13.22 -7.50
C LEU A 269 -0.35 -14.73 -7.74
N ARG A 270 0.74 -15.47 -7.97
CA ARG A 270 0.70 -16.92 -8.15
C ARG A 270 0.29 -17.62 -6.86
N GLN A 271 0.84 -17.18 -5.73
CA GLN A 271 0.46 -17.70 -4.41
C GLN A 271 -1.04 -17.50 -4.16
N TYR A 272 -1.57 -16.29 -4.40
CA TYR A 272 -3.00 -16.02 -4.29
C TYR A 272 -3.85 -16.99 -5.13
N ARG A 273 -3.51 -17.17 -6.42
CA ARG A 273 -4.23 -18.08 -7.32
C ARG A 273 -4.17 -19.55 -6.91
N ALA A 274 -3.08 -19.97 -6.28
CA ALA A 274 -2.95 -21.33 -5.75
C ALA A 274 -3.86 -21.51 -4.53
N LEU A 275 -3.82 -20.58 -3.59
CA LEU A 275 -4.69 -20.57 -2.41
C LEU A 275 -6.18 -20.55 -2.81
N SER A 276 -6.56 -19.82 -3.87
CA SER A 276 -7.96 -19.77 -4.34
C SER A 276 -8.48 -21.11 -4.88
N GLN A 277 -7.59 -22.05 -5.21
CA GLN A 277 -7.95 -23.38 -5.72
C GLN A 277 -7.86 -24.47 -4.65
N LEU A 278 -7.29 -24.14 -3.47
CA LEU A 278 -7.11 -25.08 -2.39
C LEU A 278 -8.30 -25.04 -1.42
N PRO A 279 -8.69 -26.18 -0.86
CA PRO A 279 -9.75 -26.22 0.14
C PRO A 279 -9.25 -25.66 1.48
N ALA A 280 -10.15 -24.96 2.19
CA ALA A 280 -9.85 -24.32 3.48
C ALA A 280 -9.46 -25.30 4.60
N CYS A 281 -9.65 -26.61 4.39
CA CYS A 281 -9.21 -27.64 5.31
C CYS A 281 -7.69 -27.84 5.33
N ILE A 282 -6.96 -27.49 4.26
CA ILE A 282 -5.50 -27.68 4.18
C ILE A 282 -4.70 -26.40 3.97
N ALA A 283 -5.34 -25.30 3.60
CA ALA A 283 -4.68 -24.03 3.31
C ALA A 283 -5.53 -22.84 3.80
N PRO A 284 -4.92 -21.67 4.05
CA PRO A 284 -5.68 -20.48 4.39
C PRO A 284 -6.49 -19.99 3.18
N LYS A 285 -7.76 -19.64 3.40
CA LYS A 285 -8.60 -19.09 2.32
C LYS A 285 -8.13 -17.68 1.99
N PRO A 286 -7.92 -17.34 0.71
CA PRO A 286 -7.61 -15.98 0.32
C PRO A 286 -8.90 -15.17 0.13
N HIS A 287 -8.89 -13.92 0.59
CA HIS A 287 -10.04 -13.00 0.50
C HIS A 287 -9.79 -11.86 -0.49
N LEU A 288 -8.58 -11.29 -0.49
CA LEU A 288 -8.25 -10.15 -1.33
C LEU A 288 -6.83 -10.28 -1.87
N TYR A 289 -6.64 -9.88 -3.12
CA TYR A 289 -5.34 -9.56 -3.69
C TYR A 289 -5.41 -8.23 -4.42
N LEU A 290 -4.62 -7.26 -3.99
CA LEU A 290 -4.62 -5.92 -4.57
C LEU A 290 -3.26 -5.25 -4.44
N ARG A 291 -2.62 -4.92 -5.56
CA ARG A 291 -1.37 -4.14 -5.61
C ARG A 291 -0.32 -4.63 -4.60
N ASP A 292 0.01 -5.92 -4.69
CA ASP A 292 0.99 -6.59 -3.83
C ASP A 292 0.58 -6.70 -2.35
N TRP A 293 -0.69 -6.48 -2.03
CA TRP A 293 -1.29 -6.90 -0.77
C TRP A 293 -2.10 -8.17 -0.96
N MET A 294 -1.99 -9.10 -0.01
CA MET A 294 -2.83 -10.29 0.04
C MET A 294 -3.44 -10.43 1.43
N VAL A 295 -4.75 -10.64 1.51
CA VAL A 295 -5.46 -10.91 2.76
C VAL A 295 -5.94 -12.35 2.74
N VAL A 296 -5.56 -13.11 3.77
CA VAL A 296 -5.89 -14.53 3.92
C VAL A 296 -6.43 -14.81 5.32
N ASP A 297 -7.11 -15.94 5.49
CA ASP A 297 -7.53 -16.44 6.80
C ASP A 297 -6.35 -16.53 7.77
N TYR A 298 -6.56 -16.05 8.99
CA TYR A 298 -5.74 -16.47 10.11
C TYR A 298 -6.10 -17.90 10.50
N LEU A 299 -5.10 -18.77 10.62
CA LEU A 299 -5.29 -20.15 11.01
C LEU A 299 -5.05 -20.30 12.52
N PRO A 300 -6.09 -20.57 13.34
CA PRO A 300 -5.90 -20.82 14.75
C PRO A 300 -5.21 -22.17 14.94
N GLY A 301 -4.08 -22.17 15.64
CA GLY A 301 -3.31 -23.37 15.91
C GLY A 301 -1.88 -23.04 16.32
N GLU A 302 -1.10 -24.09 16.55
CA GLU A 302 0.30 -24.00 16.93
C GLU A 302 1.21 -24.41 15.77
N VAL A 303 2.30 -23.66 15.57
CA VAL A 303 3.40 -24.09 14.68
C VAL A 303 4.46 -24.75 15.55
N LYS A 304 4.75 -26.02 15.27
CA LYS A 304 5.69 -26.81 16.05
C LYS A 304 7.08 -26.80 15.42
N THR A 305 8.09 -27.14 16.21
CA THR A 305 9.48 -27.27 15.74
C THR A 305 9.80 -28.64 15.14
N TYR A 306 8.91 -29.61 15.32
CA TYR A 306 9.05 -30.98 14.84
C TYR A 306 7.91 -31.34 13.88
N LEU A 307 8.16 -32.31 13.00
CA LEU A 307 7.15 -32.78 12.05
C LEU A 307 6.07 -33.61 12.76
N PRO A 308 4.82 -33.58 12.27
CA PRO A 308 3.74 -34.46 12.75
C PRO A 308 4.05 -35.93 12.52
N ASP A 309 3.18 -36.81 13.06
CA ASP A 309 3.27 -38.25 12.78
C ASP A 309 3.26 -38.52 11.27
N THR A 310 3.96 -39.58 10.87
CA THR A 310 4.12 -39.93 9.46
C THR A 310 2.78 -40.17 8.77
N ASN A 311 1.81 -40.79 9.45
CA ASN A 311 0.49 -41.05 8.86
C ASN A 311 -0.31 -39.76 8.68
N GLU A 312 -0.22 -38.84 9.65
CA GLU A 312 -0.90 -37.54 9.61
C GLU A 312 -0.34 -36.69 8.45
N LEU A 313 0.99 -36.62 8.32
CA LEU A 313 1.65 -35.92 7.22
C LEU A 313 1.33 -36.57 5.87
N ALA A 314 1.41 -37.89 5.78
CA ALA A 314 1.12 -38.62 4.55
C ALA A 314 -0.33 -38.43 4.12
N GLY A 315 -1.28 -38.42 5.07
CA GLY A 315 -2.70 -38.13 4.80
C GLY A 315 -2.91 -36.73 4.23
N LEU A 316 -2.28 -35.71 4.83
CA LEU A 316 -2.31 -34.34 4.34
C LEU A 316 -1.74 -34.22 2.91
N LEU A 317 -0.56 -34.80 2.66
CA LEU A 317 0.08 -34.75 1.34
C LEU A 317 -0.69 -35.55 0.30
N TYR A 318 -1.25 -36.70 0.68
CA TYR A 318 -2.13 -37.47 -0.19
C TYR A 318 -3.32 -36.63 -0.64
N TYR A 319 -4.00 -35.97 0.31
CA TYR A 319 -5.14 -35.12 -0.01
C TYR A 319 -4.75 -33.90 -0.87
N LEU A 320 -3.60 -33.26 -0.60
CA LEU A 320 -3.06 -32.19 -1.45
C LEU A 320 -2.82 -32.67 -2.88
N HIS A 321 -2.21 -33.84 -3.06
CA HIS A 321 -1.87 -34.37 -4.37
C HIS A 321 -3.10 -34.78 -5.19
N GLN A 322 -4.28 -34.91 -4.57
CA GLN A 322 -5.57 -35.15 -5.24
C GLN A 322 -6.30 -33.86 -5.66
N GLN A 323 -5.83 -32.68 -5.25
CA GLN A 323 -6.48 -31.42 -5.61
C GLN A 323 -6.35 -31.12 -7.11
N PRO A 324 -7.25 -30.29 -7.68
CA PRO A 324 -7.14 -29.82 -9.06
C PRO A 324 -5.75 -29.23 -9.34
N ARG A 325 -5.22 -29.52 -10.53
CA ARG A 325 -3.87 -29.09 -10.92
C ARG A 325 -3.81 -27.57 -11.03
N PHE A 326 -3.03 -26.93 -10.17
CA PHE A 326 -2.67 -25.52 -10.27
C PHE A 326 -1.16 -25.33 -10.46
N GLY A 327 -0.74 -24.07 -10.63
CA GLY A 327 0.67 -23.73 -10.84
C GLY A 327 1.24 -24.21 -12.17
N TRP A 328 2.56 -24.14 -12.28
CA TRP A 328 3.32 -24.48 -13.49
C TRP A 328 4.05 -25.80 -13.31
N ARG A 329 4.17 -26.54 -14.42
CA ARG A 329 4.94 -27.78 -14.45
C ARG A 329 6.39 -27.45 -14.13
N ILE A 330 6.95 -28.09 -13.11
CA ILE A 330 8.39 -28.02 -12.85
C ILE A 330 9.11 -28.71 -14.00
N THR A 331 10.08 -28.00 -14.57
CA THR A 331 11.11 -28.58 -15.42
C THR A 331 12.39 -28.57 -14.61
N LEU A 332 12.74 -29.73 -14.05
CA LEU A 332 13.84 -29.90 -13.11
C LEU A 332 15.18 -29.54 -13.75
N LEU A 333 15.42 -29.94 -14.99
CA LEU A 333 16.73 -29.74 -15.62
C LEU A 333 17.00 -28.25 -15.90
N PRO A 334 16.11 -27.47 -16.55
CA PRO A 334 16.29 -26.02 -16.68
C PRO A 334 16.44 -25.32 -15.32
N LEU A 335 15.71 -25.77 -14.29
CA LEU A 335 15.80 -25.18 -12.96
C LEU A 335 17.18 -25.43 -12.31
N LEU A 336 17.70 -26.65 -12.41
CA LEU A 336 19.03 -27.00 -11.92
C LEU A 336 20.14 -26.26 -12.68
N GLU A 337 19.99 -26.09 -13.99
CA GLU A 337 20.91 -25.30 -14.82
C GLU A 337 20.91 -23.83 -14.40
N LEU A 338 19.73 -23.24 -14.19
CA LEU A 338 19.57 -21.87 -13.70
C LEU A 338 20.21 -21.69 -12.32
N TYR A 339 19.96 -22.61 -11.38
CA TYR A 339 20.55 -22.54 -10.03
C TYR A 339 22.07 -22.65 -10.07
N TRP A 340 22.64 -23.52 -10.90
CA TRP A 340 24.09 -23.59 -11.08
C TRP A 340 24.66 -22.28 -11.65
N GLN A 341 23.98 -21.67 -12.63
CA GLN A 341 24.38 -20.40 -13.24
C GLN A 341 24.23 -19.18 -12.32
N GLN A 342 23.29 -19.21 -11.38
CA GLN A 342 23.08 -18.12 -10.40
C GLN A 342 23.89 -18.32 -9.12
N SER A 343 24.36 -19.54 -8.85
CA SER A 343 25.21 -19.82 -7.69
C SER A 343 26.48 -18.99 -7.74
N ASP A 344 26.97 -18.61 -6.56
CA ASP A 344 28.28 -18.00 -6.37
C ASP A 344 29.37 -18.74 -7.19
N PRO A 345 30.19 -18.04 -8.00
CA PRO A 345 31.26 -18.66 -8.78
C PRO A 345 32.16 -19.59 -7.95
N ALA A 346 32.43 -19.27 -6.69
CA ALA A 346 33.26 -20.09 -5.80
C ALA A 346 32.63 -21.46 -5.47
N ARG A 347 31.30 -21.59 -5.60
CA ARG A 347 30.54 -22.83 -5.34
C ARG A 347 30.37 -23.69 -6.59
N ARG A 348 30.73 -23.19 -7.78
CA ARG A 348 30.58 -23.91 -9.06
C ARG A 348 31.71 -24.91 -9.27
N THR A 349 31.64 -26.04 -8.58
CA THR A 349 32.64 -27.10 -8.70
C THR A 349 32.51 -27.89 -10.01
N VAL A 350 33.64 -28.45 -10.48
CA VAL A 350 33.66 -29.36 -11.64
C VAL A 350 32.81 -30.60 -11.40
N GLY A 351 32.75 -31.08 -10.15
CA GLY A 351 31.91 -32.21 -9.75
C GLY A 351 30.42 -31.95 -9.98
N TRP A 352 29.94 -30.76 -9.59
CA TRP A 352 28.56 -30.35 -9.82
C TRP A 352 28.25 -30.23 -11.32
N LEU A 353 29.13 -29.60 -12.11
CA LEU A 353 28.96 -29.51 -13.55
C LEU A 353 28.91 -30.89 -14.23
N ARG A 354 29.77 -31.84 -13.82
CA ARG A 354 29.72 -33.23 -14.30
C ARG A 354 28.39 -33.89 -13.95
N ARG A 355 27.85 -33.67 -12.74
CA ARG A 355 26.52 -34.20 -12.35
C ARG A 355 25.41 -33.60 -13.19
N LEU A 356 25.41 -32.28 -13.42
CA LEU A 356 24.43 -31.59 -14.25
C LEU A 356 24.46 -32.11 -15.70
N LYS A 357 25.66 -32.28 -16.28
CA LYS A 357 25.83 -32.88 -17.62
C LYS A 357 25.31 -34.32 -17.69
N ARG A 358 25.52 -35.13 -16.64
CA ARG A 358 24.95 -36.49 -16.54
C ARG A 358 23.42 -36.46 -16.52
N LEU A 359 22.81 -35.59 -15.70
CA LEU A 359 21.35 -35.43 -15.64
C LEU A 359 20.78 -34.98 -16.99
N ARG A 360 21.45 -34.04 -17.67
CA ARG A 360 21.06 -33.62 -19.03
C ARG A 360 21.06 -34.77 -20.02
N LYS A 361 22.07 -35.66 -19.96
CA LYS A 361 22.13 -36.86 -20.82
C LYS A 361 21.03 -37.87 -20.48
N ALA A 362 20.74 -38.06 -19.19
CA ALA A 362 19.70 -38.98 -18.71
C ALA A 362 18.27 -38.47 -19.01
N ARG A 363 18.10 -37.16 -19.19
CA ARG A 363 16.81 -36.46 -19.35
C ARG A 363 15.92 -36.55 -18.10
N GLU A 364 14.85 -35.77 -18.09
CA GLU A 364 13.87 -35.83 -17.00
C GLU A 364 13.05 -37.12 -17.08
N PRO A 365 12.75 -37.76 -15.93
CA PRO A 365 11.85 -38.89 -15.90
C PRO A 365 10.45 -38.47 -16.37
N ARG A 366 9.72 -39.41 -16.99
CA ARG A 366 8.32 -39.19 -17.36
C ARG A 366 7.46 -39.20 -16.09
N PRO A 367 6.68 -38.15 -15.81
CA PRO A 367 5.83 -38.13 -14.63
C PRO A 367 4.72 -39.18 -14.77
N LEU A 368 4.47 -39.93 -13.68
CA LEU A 368 3.35 -40.88 -13.62
C LEU A 368 2.01 -40.15 -13.55
N ARG A 369 1.97 -39.05 -12.79
CA ARG A 369 0.81 -38.17 -12.63
C ARG A 369 1.30 -36.78 -12.29
N LEU A 370 0.64 -35.76 -12.85
CA LEU A 370 0.87 -34.37 -12.44
C LEU A 370 0.00 -34.04 -11.23
N SER A 371 0.62 -33.67 -10.12
CA SER A 371 -0.08 -33.28 -8.89
C SER A 371 0.38 -31.91 -8.39
N PRO A 372 -0.47 -31.16 -7.68
CA PRO A 372 -0.03 -29.97 -6.95
C PRO A 372 1.00 -30.32 -5.88
N LEU A 373 2.00 -29.47 -5.71
CA LEU A 373 3.09 -29.63 -4.75
C LEU A 373 3.27 -28.34 -3.94
N HIS A 374 3.49 -28.49 -2.64
CA HIS A 374 3.86 -27.38 -1.75
C HIS A 374 5.31 -26.92 -1.99
N MET A 375 6.21 -27.87 -2.28
CA MET A 375 7.67 -27.71 -2.47
C MET A 375 8.49 -27.35 -1.23
N ASP A 376 7.86 -26.90 -0.14
CA ASP A 376 8.57 -26.50 1.07
C ASP A 376 7.90 -27.00 2.35
N VAL A 377 7.82 -28.33 2.50
CA VAL A 377 7.14 -28.95 3.64
C VAL A 377 8.15 -29.16 4.77
N HIS A 378 8.02 -28.38 5.83
CA HIS A 378 8.76 -28.52 7.08
C HIS A 378 7.88 -28.09 8.27
N ALA A 379 8.33 -28.36 9.49
CA ALA A 379 7.54 -28.11 10.71
C ALA A 379 7.05 -26.65 10.83
N GLY A 380 7.91 -25.69 10.49
CA GLY A 380 7.57 -24.26 10.44
C GLY A 380 6.44 -23.86 9.47
N ASN A 381 6.12 -24.69 8.46
CA ASN A 381 5.04 -24.45 7.51
C ASN A 381 3.77 -25.26 7.82
N LEU A 382 3.70 -25.87 9.00
CA LEU A 382 2.57 -26.69 9.43
C LEU A 382 1.92 -26.08 10.67
N VAL A 383 0.63 -25.77 10.55
CA VAL A 383 -0.21 -25.31 11.65
C VAL A 383 -1.04 -26.49 12.17
N HIS A 384 -0.84 -26.84 13.44
CA HIS A 384 -1.65 -27.82 14.15
C HIS A 384 -2.91 -27.12 14.67
N SER A 385 -4.03 -27.30 13.97
CA SER A 385 -5.33 -26.76 14.37
C SER A 385 -6.21 -27.85 14.97
N ALA A 386 -7.26 -27.45 15.70
CA ALA A 386 -8.29 -28.39 16.16
C ALA A 386 -8.98 -29.15 15.02
N SER A 387 -8.97 -28.60 13.79
CA SER A 387 -9.53 -29.20 12.59
C SER A 387 -8.55 -30.08 11.79
N GLY A 388 -7.33 -30.27 12.30
CA GLY A 388 -6.25 -31.02 11.65
C GLY A 388 -5.10 -30.12 11.16
N LEU A 389 -4.15 -30.72 10.44
CA LEU A 389 -2.98 -30.03 9.90
C LEU A 389 -3.34 -29.11 8.73
N LYS A 390 -2.74 -27.93 8.73
CA LYS A 390 -2.83 -26.98 7.62
C LYS A 390 -1.44 -26.53 7.18
N LEU A 391 -1.26 -26.38 5.87
CA LEU A 391 -0.05 -25.85 5.26
C LEU A 391 -0.17 -24.34 5.09
N ILE A 392 0.91 -23.65 5.46
CA ILE A 392 1.10 -22.23 5.19
C ILE A 392 2.31 -22.05 4.27
N ASP A 393 2.47 -20.83 3.78
CA ASP A 393 3.61 -20.43 2.96
C ASP A 393 3.74 -21.09 1.58
N TRP A 394 2.65 -20.98 0.81
CA TRP A 394 2.51 -21.54 -0.54
C TRP A 394 3.31 -20.81 -1.65
N GLU A 395 4.37 -20.08 -1.32
CA GLU A 395 5.13 -19.24 -2.28
C GLU A 395 5.83 -20.09 -3.37
N LEU A 396 6.31 -21.26 -2.98
CA LEU A 396 7.04 -22.17 -3.86
C LEU A 396 6.14 -23.23 -4.51
N CYS A 397 4.82 -23.12 -4.40
CA CYS A 397 3.92 -24.16 -4.91
C CYS A 397 4.01 -24.34 -6.43
N ARG A 398 3.93 -25.59 -6.88
CA ARG A 398 4.08 -25.98 -8.30
C ARG A 398 3.21 -27.19 -8.62
N ARG A 399 3.29 -27.69 -9.85
CA ARG A 399 2.87 -29.06 -10.19
C ARG A 399 4.04 -29.84 -10.80
N TRP A 400 4.15 -31.12 -10.52
CA TRP A 400 5.12 -32.00 -11.17
C TRP A 400 4.54 -33.37 -11.43
#